data_AF-A0A7X5WSG1-F1
#
_entry.id   AF-A0A7X5WSG1-F1
#
_cell.length_a   1.000
_cell.length_b   1.000
_cell.length_c   1.000
_cell.angle_alpha   90.00
_cell.angle_beta   90.00
_cell.angle_gamma   90.00
#
_symmetry.space_group_name_H-M   'P 1'
#
loop_
_entity.id
_entity.type
_entity.pdbx_description
1 polymer ?
#
loop_
_entity_poly.entity_id
_entity_poly.type
_entity_poly.pdbx_seq_one_letter_code
_entity_poly.pdbx_strand_id
1 'polypeptide(L)'
;MNEAVVERAAEANTIRLAVHLDDEFFTTYAADGLIVSTPTGSTAYAFSARGPIIEPTHRALLLTPVSPHMLFDRSLVLEPSTRVRLIVDGHRPATVSVDGRRIAVLGDGDVIECVVAEESARFVTFGPRRFHRVLKAKFGLNDR
;
A
#
# COMPACT_ATOMS: atom_id res chain seq x y z
N MET A 1 -6.77 -7.58 2.60
CA MET A 1 -7.43 -6.93 3.75
C MET A 1 -6.72 -5.64 4.11
N ASN A 2 -5.42 -5.71 4.39
CA ASN A 2 -4.59 -4.58 4.77
C ASN A 2 -3.90 -3.96 3.54
N GLU A 3 -3.06 -4.72 2.83
CA GLU A 3 -2.31 -4.19 1.70
C GLU A 3 -1.95 -5.24 0.65
N ALA A 4 -1.75 -4.74 -0.58
CA ALA A 4 -0.92 -5.37 -1.60
C ALA A 4 0.42 -4.65 -1.66
N VAL A 5 1.51 -5.39 -1.71
CA VAL A 5 2.88 -4.87 -1.76
C VAL A 5 3.52 -5.43 -3.01
N VAL A 6 4.03 -4.55 -3.86
CA VAL A 6 4.90 -4.91 -4.99
C VAL A 6 6.29 -4.40 -4.67
N GLU A 7 7.23 -5.32 -4.45
CA GLU A 7 8.59 -4.99 -4.03
C GLU A 7 9.62 -5.79 -4.80
N ARG A 8 10.86 -5.32 -4.76
CA ARG A 8 12.01 -6.02 -5.35
C ARG A 8 12.10 -7.47 -4.85
N ALA A 9 12.50 -8.40 -5.72
CA ALA A 9 12.88 -9.73 -5.25
C ALA A 9 14.10 -9.67 -4.30
N ALA A 10 14.26 -10.71 -3.46
CA ALA A 10 15.44 -10.81 -2.60
C ALA A 10 16.72 -10.70 -3.45
N GLU A 11 17.71 -9.93 -2.95
CA GLU A 11 18.98 -9.63 -3.62
C GLU A 11 18.91 -8.70 -4.85
N ALA A 12 17.73 -8.24 -5.26
CA ALA A 12 17.61 -7.23 -6.30
C ALA A 12 17.84 -5.80 -5.75
N ASN A 13 18.36 -4.90 -6.59
CA ASN A 13 18.38 -3.46 -6.32
C ASN A 13 16.96 -2.86 -6.43
N THR A 14 16.83 -1.54 -6.36
CA THR A 14 15.61 -0.77 -6.63
C THR A 14 14.85 -1.28 -7.88
N ILE A 15 13.54 -1.46 -7.82
CA ILE A 15 12.70 -1.78 -8.99
C ILE A 15 12.08 -0.52 -9.59
N ARG A 16 11.61 -0.64 -10.83
CA ARG A 16 10.87 0.42 -11.52
C ARG A 16 9.44 -0.05 -11.71
N LEU A 17 8.50 0.77 -11.24
CA LEU A 17 7.07 0.49 -11.33
C LEU A 17 6.38 1.68 -11.99
N ALA A 18 5.90 1.50 -13.22
CA ALA A 18 5.03 2.47 -13.86
C ALA A 18 3.66 2.41 -13.20
N VAL A 19 3.19 3.55 -12.69
CA VAL A 19 1.92 3.66 -11.98
C VAL A 19 0.93 4.37 -12.88
N HIS A 20 -0.21 3.73 -13.08
CA HIS A 20 -1.38 4.35 -13.67
C HIS A 20 -2.45 4.48 -12.58
N LEU A 21 -3.09 5.64 -12.54
CA LEU A 21 -4.27 5.89 -11.74
C LEU A 21 -5.44 5.98 -12.72
N ASP A 22 -6.39 5.07 -12.54
CA ASP A 22 -7.41 4.75 -13.53
C ASP A 22 -6.76 4.35 -14.87
N ASP A 23 -7.04 5.09 -15.93
CA ASP A 23 -6.53 4.84 -17.27
C ASP A 23 -5.40 5.82 -17.67
N GLU A 24 -4.96 6.68 -16.76
CA GLU A 24 -3.94 7.69 -17.01
C GLU A 24 -2.58 7.31 -16.40
N PHE A 25 -1.50 7.52 -17.16
CA PHE A 25 -0.14 7.37 -16.65
C PHE A 25 0.12 8.49 -15.63
N PHE A 26 0.51 8.11 -14.42
CA PHE A 26 0.85 9.08 -13.38
C PHE A 26 2.36 9.33 -13.34
N THR A 27 3.15 8.29 -13.03
CA THR A 27 4.62 8.37 -13.01
C THR A 27 5.24 6.98 -12.92
N THR A 28 6.56 6.89 -13.09
CA THR A 28 7.31 5.67 -12.79
C THR A 28 8.11 5.84 -11.51
N TYR A 29 7.83 4.98 -10.53
CA TYR A 29 8.58 4.94 -9.27
C TYR A 29 9.84 4.09 -9.42
N ALA A 30 10.99 4.67 -9.07
CA ALA A 30 12.19 3.91 -8.76
C ALA A 30 12.25 3.75 -7.24
N ALA A 31 11.86 2.58 -6.72
CA ALA A 31 11.73 2.34 -5.28
C ALA A 31 12.08 0.89 -4.90
N ASP A 32 12.22 0.63 -3.61
CA ASP A 32 12.31 -0.75 -3.10
C ASP A 32 10.97 -1.48 -3.31
N GLY A 33 9.88 -0.72 -3.31
CA GLY A 33 8.55 -1.20 -3.65
C GLY A 33 7.48 -0.12 -3.57
N LEU A 34 6.24 -0.50 -3.87
CA LEU A 34 5.03 0.27 -3.69
C LEU A 34 4.01 -0.55 -2.90
N ILE A 35 3.34 0.12 -1.97
CA ILE A 35 2.29 -0.45 -1.14
C ILE A 35 0.96 0.19 -1.55
N VAL A 36 -0.02 -0.63 -1.92
CA VAL A 36 -1.42 -0.22 -2.06
C VAL A 36 -2.19 -0.76 -0.85
N SER A 37 -2.65 0.13 0.02
CA SER A 37 -3.21 -0.22 1.32
C SER A 37 -4.64 0.29 1.49
N THR A 38 -5.42 -0.46 2.28
CA THR A 38 -6.71 -0.01 2.80
C THR A 38 -6.52 0.88 4.04
N PRO A 39 -7.55 1.61 4.50
CA PRO A 39 -7.48 2.39 5.73
C PRO A 39 -7.09 1.55 6.96
N THR A 40 -7.56 0.30 7.05
CA THR A 40 -7.16 -0.65 8.10
C THR A 40 -5.67 -1.01 8.01
N GLY A 41 -5.14 -1.16 6.79
CA GLY A 41 -3.72 -1.43 6.54
C GLY A 41 -2.79 -0.23 6.71
N SER A 42 -3.33 0.99 6.83
CA SER A 42 -2.54 2.21 7.01
C SER A 42 -1.62 2.17 8.24
N THR A 43 -1.98 1.37 9.26
CA THR A 43 -1.18 1.15 10.48
C THR A 43 -0.22 -0.05 10.40
N ALA A 44 -0.15 -0.74 9.26
CA ALA A 44 0.71 -1.91 9.02
C ALA A 44 1.97 -1.51 8.24
N TYR A 45 2.30 -2.17 7.14
CA TYR A 45 3.55 -1.88 6.43
C TYR A 45 3.59 -0.45 5.86
N ALA A 46 2.43 0.07 5.43
CA ALA A 46 2.30 1.46 5.00
C ALA A 46 2.76 2.46 6.07
N PHE A 47 2.46 2.22 7.35
CA PHE A 47 2.94 3.04 8.46
C PHE A 47 4.46 3.01 8.58
N SER A 48 5.05 1.81 8.52
CA SER A 48 6.51 1.64 8.57
C SER A 48 7.21 2.34 7.39
N ALA A 49 6.57 2.35 6.23
CA ALA A 49 6.99 3.10 5.04
C ALA A 49 6.67 4.60 5.11
N ARG A 50 6.31 5.12 6.28
CA ARG A 50 6.00 6.54 6.57
C ARG A 50 4.71 7.06 5.93
N GLY A 51 3.81 6.17 5.53
CA GLY A 51 2.46 6.51 5.13
C GLY A 51 1.63 7.07 6.29
N PRO A 52 0.59 7.87 6.00
CA PRO A 52 -0.30 8.41 7.01
C PRO A 52 -1.13 7.31 7.68
N ILE A 53 -1.49 7.53 8.94
CA ILE A 53 -2.51 6.73 9.63
C ILE A 53 -3.88 7.23 9.19
N ILE A 54 -4.72 6.31 8.69
CA ILE A 54 -6.09 6.59 8.27
C ILE A 54 -7.04 5.88 9.23
N GLU A 55 -8.10 6.57 9.68
CA GLU A 55 -9.09 5.94 10.53
C GLU A 55 -9.81 4.80 9.77
N PRO A 56 -9.99 3.60 10.35
CA PRO A 56 -10.50 2.42 9.63
C PRO A 56 -11.91 2.55 9.03
N THR A 57 -12.69 3.55 9.46
CA THR A 57 -14.04 3.82 8.94
C THR A 57 -14.05 4.71 7.70
N HIS A 58 -12.94 5.37 7.37
CA HIS A 58 -12.83 6.13 6.13
C HIS A 58 -12.81 5.18 4.93
N ARG A 59 -13.25 5.68 3.78
CA ARG A 59 -13.16 4.96 2.49
C ARG A 59 -12.13 5.65 1.62
N ALA A 60 -10.98 5.02 1.44
CA ALA A 60 -9.88 5.52 0.62
C ALA A 60 -8.99 4.34 0.19
N LEU A 61 -8.15 4.59 -0.81
CA LEU A 61 -6.99 3.75 -1.12
C LEU A 61 -5.72 4.55 -0.81
N LEU A 62 -4.70 3.88 -0.27
CA LEU A 62 -3.43 4.51 0.07
C LEU A 62 -2.32 3.92 -0.80
N LEU A 63 -1.67 4.74 -1.63
CA LEU A 63 -0.45 4.37 -2.35
C LEU A 63 0.77 4.94 -1.60
N THR A 64 1.69 4.09 -1.15
CA THR A 64 2.88 4.51 -0.38
C THR A 64 4.15 3.90 -0.97
N PRO A 65 5.15 4.70 -1.38
CA PRO A 65 6.44 4.19 -1.82
C PRO A 65 7.31 3.71 -0.65
N VAL A 66 8.09 2.66 -0.90
CA VAL A 66 9.09 2.13 0.04
C VAL A 66 10.47 2.55 -0.45
N SER A 67 11.20 3.35 0.34
CA SER A 67 12.53 3.86 0.02
C SER A 67 12.66 4.38 -1.44
N PRO A 68 11.83 5.34 -1.87
CA PRO A 68 11.88 5.87 -3.23
C PRO A 68 13.19 6.62 -3.49
N HIS A 69 13.79 6.38 -4.66
CA HIS A 69 14.97 7.07 -5.17
C HIS A 69 14.59 8.12 -6.22
N MET A 70 13.67 9.02 -5.86
CA MET A 70 13.14 10.06 -6.74
C MET A 70 12.64 11.26 -5.93
N LEU A 71 12.42 12.40 -6.60
CA LEU A 71 11.96 13.64 -5.94
C LEU A 71 10.56 13.52 -5.33
N PHE A 72 9.67 12.75 -5.99
CA PHE A 72 8.32 12.50 -5.48
C PHE A 72 8.29 11.23 -4.64
N ASP A 73 8.42 11.39 -3.34
CA ASP A 73 8.51 10.32 -2.32
C ASP A 73 7.27 10.26 -1.41
N ARG A 74 6.18 10.94 -1.79
CA ARG A 74 4.99 11.12 -0.94
C ARG A 74 3.98 10.00 -1.15
N SER A 75 3.29 9.63 -0.06
CA SER A 75 2.09 8.82 -0.14
C SER A 75 0.92 9.59 -0.75
N LEU A 76 0.06 8.88 -1.49
CA LEU A 76 -1.19 9.39 -2.03
C LEU A 76 -2.37 8.76 -1.30
N VAL A 77 -3.29 9.59 -0.81
CA VAL A 77 -4.61 9.15 -0.36
C VAL A 77 -5.58 9.38 -1.51
N LEU A 78 -6.06 8.29 -2.08
CA LEU A 78 -6.85 8.24 -3.31
C LEU A 78 -8.31 7.93 -2.99
N GLU A 79 -9.19 8.30 -3.92
CA GLU A 79 -10.59 7.89 -3.87
C GLU A 79 -10.70 6.36 -3.87
N PRO A 80 -11.68 5.79 -3.16
CA PRO A 80 -11.88 4.34 -3.13
C PRO A 80 -12.24 3.75 -4.51
N SER A 81 -12.72 4.57 -5.45
CA SER A 81 -13.02 4.18 -6.84
C SER A 81 -11.78 4.12 -7.74
N THR A 82 -10.66 4.72 -7.32
CA THR A 82 -9.45 4.80 -8.14
C THR A 82 -8.91 3.41 -8.44
N ARG A 83 -8.67 3.09 -9.71
CA ARG A 83 -8.00 1.85 -10.10
C ARG A 83 -6.51 2.09 -10.11
N VAL A 84 -5.75 1.42 -9.23
CA VAL A 84 -4.30 1.58 -9.20
C VAL A 84 -3.67 0.43 -9.99
N ARG A 85 -3.04 0.73 -11.12
CA ARG A 85 -2.26 -0.25 -11.88
C ARG A 85 -0.78 -0.02 -11.68
N LEU A 86 -0.08 -1.05 -11.24
CA LEU A 86 1.37 -1.11 -11.09
C LEU A 86 1.91 -2.01 -12.19
N ILE A 87 2.78 -1.49 -13.04
CA ILE A 87 3.38 -2.21 -14.16
C ILE A 87 4.88 -2.31 -13.90
N VAL A 88 5.43 -3.51 -13.93
CA VAL A 88 6.89 -3.69 -13.84
C VAL A 88 7.53 -3.12 -15.09
N ASP A 89 8.35 -2.07 -14.92
CA ASP A 89 9.02 -1.32 -16.00
C ASP A 89 10.52 -1.64 -16.02
N GLY A 90 10.88 -2.80 -16.60
CA GLY A 90 12.26 -3.22 -16.79
C GLY A 90 12.57 -4.65 -16.32
N HIS A 91 13.80 -5.08 -16.53
CA HIS A 91 14.18 -6.50 -16.48
C HIS A 91 14.40 -7.09 -15.08
N ARG A 92 14.22 -6.31 -14.00
CA ARG A 92 14.45 -6.80 -12.63
C ARG A 92 13.15 -7.39 -12.09
N PRO A 93 13.16 -8.64 -11.59
CA PRO A 93 11.96 -9.27 -11.08
C PRO A 93 11.46 -8.56 -9.82
N ALA A 94 10.14 -8.39 -9.76
CA ALA A 94 9.44 -7.95 -8.57
C ALA A 94 8.65 -9.10 -7.96
N THR A 95 8.09 -8.88 -6.79
CA THR A 95 7.28 -9.87 -6.07
C THR A 95 6.07 -9.18 -5.54
N VAL A 96 4.92 -9.85 -5.62
CA VAL A 96 3.67 -9.34 -5.07
C VAL A 96 3.28 -10.15 -3.85
N SER A 97 2.97 -9.43 -2.78
CA SER A 97 2.45 -10.00 -1.53
C SER A 97 1.13 -9.33 -1.17
N VAL A 98 0.17 -10.12 -0.68
CA VAL A 98 -1.11 -9.62 -0.18
C VAL A 98 -1.27 -10.07 1.27
N ASP A 99 -1.54 -9.12 2.17
CA ASP A 99 -1.63 -9.35 3.61
C ASP A 99 -0.41 -10.12 4.17
N GLY A 100 0.79 -9.76 3.72
CA GLY A 100 2.05 -10.38 4.13
C GLY A 100 2.33 -11.77 3.54
N ARG A 101 1.48 -12.29 2.65
CA ARG A 101 1.69 -13.56 1.96
C ARG A 101 2.12 -13.31 0.52
N ARG A 102 3.28 -13.84 0.14
CA ARG A 102 3.76 -13.79 -1.24
C ARG A 102 2.85 -14.59 -2.16
N ILE A 103 2.36 -13.95 -3.21
CA ILE A 103 1.43 -14.51 -4.17
C ILE A 103 2.14 -14.93 -5.45
N ALA A 104 3.05 -14.09 -5.96
CA ALA A 104 3.73 -14.35 -7.23
C ALA A 104 5.08 -13.63 -7.35
N VAL A 105 5.84 -14.04 -8.38
CA VAL A 105 6.99 -13.29 -8.93
C VAL A 105 6.53 -12.66 -10.23
N LEU A 106 6.95 -11.43 -10.46
CA LEU A 106 6.52 -10.60 -11.57
C LEU A 106 7.73 -10.29 -12.45
N GLY A 107 7.55 -10.45 -13.76
CA GLY A 107 8.50 -10.09 -14.79
C GLY A 107 8.20 -8.72 -15.42
N ASP A 108 9.04 -8.34 -16.37
CA ASP A 108 8.89 -7.12 -17.16
C ASP A 108 7.53 -7.09 -17.88
N GLY A 109 6.80 -5.97 -17.76
CA GLY A 109 5.48 -5.80 -18.35
C GLY A 109 4.31 -6.44 -17.59
N ASP A 110 4.57 -7.22 -16.54
CA ASP A 110 3.48 -7.75 -15.70
C ASP A 110 2.74 -6.62 -14.98
N VAL A 111 1.42 -6.79 -14.85
CA VAL A 111 0.52 -5.77 -14.31
C VAL A 111 -0.19 -6.27 -13.07
N ILE A 112 -0.19 -5.45 -12.03
CA ILE A 112 -0.97 -5.63 -10.81
C ILE A 112 -2.02 -4.53 -10.80
N GLU A 113 -3.28 -4.92 -10.81
CA GLU A 113 -4.40 -3.99 -10.66
C GLU A 113 -4.99 -4.12 -9.26
N CYS A 114 -5.04 -3.00 -8.54
CA CYS A 114 -5.63 -2.89 -7.22
C CYS A 114 -6.89 -2.03 -7.29
N VAL A 115 -8.02 -2.63 -6.93
CA VAL A 115 -9.34 -1.98 -6.84
C VAL A 115 -9.99 -2.32 -5.50
N VAL A 116 -10.94 -1.50 -5.06
CA VAL A 116 -11.77 -1.86 -3.91
C VAL A 116 -12.63 -3.07 -4.28
N ALA A 117 -12.65 -4.08 -3.41
CA ALA A 117 -13.48 -5.26 -3.58
C ALA A 117 -14.97 -4.92 -3.47
N GLU A 118 -15.82 -5.65 -4.20
CA GLU A 118 -17.28 -5.49 -4.17
C GLU A 118 -17.85 -5.74 -2.76
N GLU A 119 -17.26 -6.71 -2.05
CA GLU A 119 -17.69 -7.12 -0.72
C GLU A 119 -16.70 -6.65 0.36
N SER A 120 -17.24 -6.05 1.42
CA SER A 120 -16.46 -5.59 2.56
C SER A 120 -16.33 -6.67 3.63
N ALA A 121 -15.13 -6.83 4.19
CA ALA A 121 -14.91 -7.70 5.34
C ALA A 121 -15.76 -7.26 6.55
N ARG A 122 -16.44 -8.19 7.19
CA ARG A 122 -17.32 -7.94 8.35
C ARG A 122 -16.58 -8.28 9.64
N PHE A 123 -16.43 -7.30 10.53
CA PHE A 123 -15.74 -7.45 11.81
C PHE A 123 -16.71 -7.38 12.98
N VAL A 124 -16.62 -8.34 13.89
CA VAL A 124 -17.31 -8.30 15.19
C VAL A 124 -16.44 -7.53 16.18
N THR A 125 -17.04 -6.57 16.89
CA THR A 125 -16.35 -5.78 17.91
C THR A 125 -17.14 -5.77 19.21
N PHE A 126 -16.45 -5.86 20.35
CA PHE A 126 -17.06 -5.76 21.66
C PHE A 126 -16.94 -4.33 22.20
N GLY A 127 -18.07 -3.67 22.43
CA GLY A 127 -18.13 -2.28 22.89
C GLY A 127 -17.82 -1.24 21.80
N PRO A 128 -17.73 0.05 22.17
CA PRO A 128 -17.52 1.12 21.21
C PRO A 128 -16.12 1.07 20.58
N ARG A 129 -16.04 1.27 19.26
CA ARG A 129 -14.78 1.34 18.52
C ARG A 129 -14.04 2.63 18.87
N ARG A 130 -13.08 2.55 19.80
CA ARG A 130 -12.24 3.68 20.19
C ARG A 130 -10.89 3.61 19.48
N PHE A 131 -10.88 3.90 18.18
CA PHE A 131 -9.67 3.83 17.34
C PHE A 131 -8.50 4.60 17.97
N HIS A 132 -8.72 5.85 18.38
CA HIS A 132 -7.68 6.68 19.01
C HIS A 132 -7.12 6.07 20.31
N ARG A 133 -7.94 5.36 21.09
CA ARG A 133 -7.48 4.66 22.31
C ARG A 133 -6.57 3.49 21.97
N VAL A 134 -6.94 2.70 20.96
CA VAL A 134 -6.10 1.60 20.47
C VAL A 134 -4.79 2.15 19.93
N LEU A 135 -4.85 3.24 19.15
CA LEU A 135 -3.68 3.92 18.61
C LEU A 135 -2.75 4.41 19.72
N LYS A 136 -3.28 5.18 20.70
CA LYS A 136 -2.50 5.64 21.87
C LYS A 136 -1.82 4.48 22.59
N ALA A 137 -2.57 3.40 22.87
CA ALA A 137 -2.05 2.24 23.59
C ALA A 137 -0.97 1.48 22.79
N LYS A 138 -1.17 1.28 21.47
CA LYS A 138 -0.23 0.56 20.60
C LYS A 138 1.07 1.33 20.36
N PHE A 139 1.01 2.66 20.31
CA PHE A 139 2.15 3.53 20.03
C PHE A 139 2.73 4.23 21.27
N GLY A 140 2.23 3.91 22.47
CA GLY A 140 2.74 4.48 23.72
C GLY A 140 2.51 5.99 23.86
N LEU A 141 1.50 6.55 23.22
CA LEU A 141 1.18 7.99 23.22
C LEU A 141 0.34 8.41 24.43
N ASN A 142 0.49 7.72 25.56
CA ASN A 142 -0.23 8.09 26.78
C ASN A 142 0.33 9.42 27.30
N ASP A 143 -0.59 10.28 27.75
CA ASP A 143 -0.28 11.61 28.24
C ASP A 143 0.67 11.46 29.45
N ARG A 144 1.83 12.14 29.41
CA ARG A 144 2.70 12.32 30.58
C ARG A 144 2.10 13.34 31.52
#